data_AF-A0A1G3HDF0-F1
#
_entry.id   AF-A0A1G3HDF0-F1
#
_cell.length_a   1.000
_cell.length_b   1.000
_cell.length_c   1.000
_cell.angle_alpha   90.00
_cell.angle_beta   90.00
_cell.angle_gamma   90.00
#
_symmetry.space_group_name_H-M   'P 1'
#
loop_
_entity.id
_entity.type
_entity.pdbx_description
1 polymer ?
#
loop_
_entity_poly.entity_id
_entity_poly.type
_entity_poly.pdbx_seq_one_letter_code
_entity_poly.pdbx_strand_id
1 'polypeptide(L)' 'MQWNSVGEFFAMGGYAFYVWGSFGACAVLMVAEPLLAKRRLSEVRQSLIRERLADELDLQQRTQ' A
#
# COMPACT_ATOMS: atom_id res chain seq x y z
N MET A 1 0.63 38.50 13.34
CA MET A 1 -0.37 37.41 13.43
C MET A 1 -0.94 37.22 12.04
N GLN A 2 -1.27 35.97 11.68
CA GLN A 2 -1.84 35.55 10.38
C GLN A 2 -0.79 35.11 9.34
N TRP A 3 -0.41 33.82 9.41
CA TRP A 3 0.15 33.08 8.28
C TRP A 3 -0.99 32.90 7.27
N ASN A 4 -1.03 33.73 6.22
CA ASN A 4 -2.19 33.83 5.33
C ASN A 4 -2.13 32.85 4.15
N SER A 5 -1.05 32.09 3.96
CA SER A 5 -1.01 31.09 2.88
C SER A 5 0.05 30.02 3.04
N VAL A 6 -0.34 28.80 2.67
CA VAL A 6 0.58 27.67 2.45
C VAL A 6 1.68 28.06 1.44
N GLY A 7 1.37 28.96 0.51
CA GLY A 7 2.31 29.55 -0.46
C GLY A 7 3.46 30.34 0.17
N GLU A 8 3.30 31.02 1.31
CA GLU A 8 4.39 31.73 2.00
C GLU A 8 5.34 30.74 2.71
N PHE A 9 4.82 29.60 3.17
CA PHE A 9 5.61 28.50 3.72
C PHE A 9 6.55 27.91 2.66
N PHE A 10 6.03 27.68 1.44
CA PHE A 10 6.83 27.20 0.31
C PHE A 10 7.79 28.26 -0.24
N ALA A 11 7.42 29.53 -0.19
CA ALA A 11 8.22 30.65 -0.69
C ALA A 11 9.35 31.09 0.28
N MET A 12 9.46 30.50 1.48
CA MET A 12 10.44 30.88 2.52
C MET A 12 11.92 30.54 2.22
N GLY A 13 12.28 30.33 0.95
CA GLY A 13 13.69 30.21 0.53
C GLY A 13 14.34 28.84 0.76
N GLY A 14 13.58 27.74 0.69
CA GLY A 14 14.14 26.37 0.62
C GLY A 14 13.91 25.47 1.84
N TYR A 15 13.48 26.00 2.99
CA TYR A 15 13.22 25.20 4.19
C TYR A 15 12.00 24.27 4.09
N ALA A 16 10.97 24.64 3.31
CA ALA A 16 9.81 23.79 3.11
C ALA A 16 10.16 22.43 2.48
N PHE A 17 11.14 22.39 1.58
CA PHE A 17 11.59 21.15 0.94
C PHE A 17 12.21 20.16 1.93
N TYR A 18 12.88 20.64 2.99
CA TYR A 18 13.43 19.77 4.03
C TYR A 18 12.35 19.15 4.91
N VAL A 19 11.37 19.96 5.33
CA VAL A 19 10.26 19.50 6.18
C VAL A 19 9.37 18.53 5.39
N TRP A 20 8.91 18.96 4.23
CA TRP A 20 8.05 18.13 3.38
C TRP A 20 8.80 16.94 2.78
N GLY A 21 10.11 17.03 2.54
CA GLY A 21 10.93 15.90 2.13
C GLY A 21 10.96 14.80 3.17
N SER A 22 11.12 15.14 4.46
CA SER A 22 11.13 14.17 5.56
C SER A 22 9.75 13.54 5.77
N PHE A 23 8.69 14.35 5.74
CA PHE A 23 7.30 13.86 5.81
C PHE A 23 6.94 13.00 4.60
N GLY A 24 7.36 13.39 3.41
CA GLY A 24 7.18 12.63 2.16
C GLY A 24 7.92 11.31 2.20
N ALA A 25 9.18 11.28 2.67
CA ALA A 25 9.94 10.05 2.86
C ALA A 25 9.26 9.11 3.87
N CYS A 26 8.75 9.65 4.98
CA CYS A 26 8.00 8.89 5.96
C CYS A 26 6.70 8.30 5.36
N ALA A 27 5.93 9.11 4.62
CA ALA A 27 4.73 8.66 3.93
C ALA A 27 5.03 7.58 2.88
N VAL A 28 6.12 7.72 2.13
CA VAL A 28 6.59 6.71 1.16
C VAL A 28 6.89 5.39 1.86
N LEU A 29 7.64 5.41 2.97
CA LEU A 29 7.93 4.19 3.74
C LEU A 29 6.66 3.56 4.31
N MET A 30 5.75 4.38 4.86
CA MET A 30 4.47 3.93 5.39
C MET A 30 3.56 3.29 4.32
N VAL A 31 3.70 3.71 3.06
CA VAL A 31 2.94 3.16 1.92
C VAL A 31 3.66 1.98 1.26
N ALA A 32 4.99 1.95 1.28
CA ALA A 32 5.79 0.88 0.70
C ALA A 32 5.48 -0.47 1.38
N GLU A 33 5.54 -0.53 2.70
CA GLU A 33 5.24 -1.73 3.48
C GLU A 33 3.88 -2.39 3.14
N PRO A 34 2.74 -1.66 3.18
CA PRO A 34 1.45 -2.24 2.80
C PRO A 34 1.35 -2.55 1.31
N LEU A 35 2.08 -1.87 0.42
CA LEU A 35 2.13 -2.27 -1.00
C LEU A 35 2.78 -3.64 -1.16
N LEU A 36 3.92 -3.87 -0.51
CA LEU A 36 4.60 -5.16 -0.55
C LEU A 36 3.74 -6.25 0.12
N ALA A 37 3.14 -5.94 1.27
CA ALA A 37 2.23 -6.85 1.95
C ALA A 37 1.01 -7.21 1.09
N LYS A 38 0.40 -6.23 0.39
CA LYS A 38 -0.72 -6.47 -0.52
C LYS A 38 -0.33 -7.37 -1.69
N ARG A 39 0.87 -7.21 -2.24
CA ARG A 39 1.39 -8.09 -3.32
C ARG A 39 1.47 -9.53 -2.82
N ARG A 40 2.10 -9.75 -1.67
CA ARG A 40 2.19 -11.09 -1.07
C ARG A 40 0.84 -11.68 -0.71
N LEU A 41 -0.08 -10.87 -0.18
CA LEU A 41 -1.44 -11.30 0.14
C LEU A 41 -2.22 -11.73 -1.12
N SER A 42 -2.01 -11.03 -2.24
CA SER A 42 -2.63 -11.39 -3.51
C SER A 42 -2.14 -12.75 -4.02
N GLU A 43 -0.85 -13.06 -3.87
CA GLU A 43 -0.26 -14.34 -4.27
C GLU A 43 -0.82 -15.50 -3.42
N VAL A 44 -0.86 -15.33 -2.09
CA VAL A 44 -1.44 -16.33 -1.17
C VAL A 44 -2.93 -16.53 -1.43
N ARG A 45 -3.67 -15.45 -1.73
CA ARG A 45 -5.09 -15.56 -2.05
C ARG A 45 -5.32 -16.36 -3.35
N GLN A 46 -4.45 -16.17 -4.35
CA GLN A 46 -4.54 -16.92 -5.60
C GLN A 46 -4.24 -18.40 -5.39
N SER A 47 -3.27 -18.76 -4.55
CA SER A 47 -2.99 -20.17 -4.24
C SER A 47 -4.16 -20.84 -3.52
N LEU A 48 -4.76 -20.16 -2.53
CA LEU A 48 -5.92 -20.67 -1.79
C LEU A 48 -7.15 -20.89 -2.68
N ILE A 49 -7.40 -20.00 -3.64
CA ILE A 49 -8.52 -20.16 -4.60
C ILE A 49 -8.30 -21.38 -5.48
N ARG A 50 -7.07 -21.62 -5.94
CA ARG A 50 -6.74 -22.80 -6.78
C ARG A 50 -6.90 -24.10 -6.01
N GLU A 51 -6.44 -24.13 -4.77
CA GLU A 51 -6.56 -25.31 -3.90
C GLU A 51 -8.03 -25.64 -3.62
N ARG A 52 -8.86 -24.62 -3.36
CA ARG A 52 -10.30 -24.80 -3.16
C ARG A 52 -11.01 -25.33 -4.40
N LEU A 53 -10.65 -24.84 -5.58
CA LEU A 53 -11.20 -25.31 -6.85
C LEU A 53 -10.82 -26.77 -7.12
N ALA A 54 -9.60 -27.18 -6.78
CA ALA A 54 -9.16 -28.58 -6.90
C ALA A 54 -9.94 -29.49 -5.94
N ASP A 55 -10.13 -29.06 -4.69
CA ASP A 55 -10.85 -29.82 -3.67
C ASP A 55 -12.33 -30.02 -4.05
N GLU A 56 -13.00 -29.01 -4.63
CA GLU A 56 -14.38 -29.17 -5.10
C GLU A 56 -14.52 -30.17 -6.25
N LEU A 57 -13.53 -30.22 -7.16
CA LEU A 57 -13.52 -31.20 -8.25
C LEU A 57 -13.33 -32.63 -7.74
N ASP A 58 -12.43 -32.82 -6.76
CA ASP A 58 -12.20 -34.11 -6.12
C ASP A 58 -13.45 -34.60 -5.36
N LEU A 59 -14.16 -33.69 -4.69
CA LEU A 59 -15.41 -34.00 -4.00
C LEU A 59 -16.55 -34.36 -4.96
N GLN A 60 -16.64 -33.68 -6.11
CA GLN A 60 -17.62 -34.05 -7.15
C GLN A 60 -17.33 -35.44 -7.73
N GLN A 61 -16.05 -35.78 -7.96
CA GLN A 61 -15.68 -37.10 -8.46
C GLN A 61 -15.93 -38.23 -7.46
N ARG A 62 -15.79 -37.98 -6.15
CA ARG A 62 -16.10 -38.99 -5.11
C ARG A 62 -17.59 -39.24 -4.90
N THR A 63 -18.43 -38.28 -5.29
CA THR A 63 -19.89 -38.36 -5.10
C THR A 63 -20.59 -39.02 -6.31
N GLN A 64 -19.89 -39.16 -7.44
CA GLN A 64 -20.32 -39.91 -8.62
C GLN A 64 -19.84 -41.36 -8.55
#